data_AF-A0ABD1E0J0-F1
#
_entry.id   AF-A0ABD1E0J0-F1
#
_cell.length_a   1.000
_cell.length_b   1.000
_cell.length_c   1.000
_cell.angle_alpha   90.00
_cell.angle_beta   90.00
_cell.angle_gamma   90.00
#
_symmetry.space_group_name_H-M   'P 1'
#
loop_
_entity.id
_entity.type
_entity.pdbx_description
1 polymer ?
#
loop_
_entity_poly.entity_id
_entity_poly.type
_entity_poly.pdbx_seq_one_letter_code
_entity_poly.pdbx_strand_id
1 'polypeptide(L)'
;MSEYSDEIDPYHDSNSDRDPDYLSENDSFISAASRSSLVNIAIPEHIITSSDSEEDHPEENVLSVKMTKKRKRTPHKWKRNVRKYERNSSMQYTNSENRVIEAKKQGLRCQCRNECFDKFTEIERDNIVGNYSQILH
;
A
#
# COMPACT_ATOMS: atom_id res chain seq x y z
N MET A 1 -35.17 -8.90 51.37
CA MET A 1 -34.21 -7.78 51.31
C MET A 1 -32.85 -8.36 51.01
N SER A 2 -32.47 -8.42 49.73
CA SER A 2 -31.08 -8.65 49.32
C SER A 2 -30.57 -7.32 48.81
N GLU A 3 -29.63 -6.72 49.53
CA GLU A 3 -28.93 -5.51 49.12
C GLU A 3 -28.06 -5.85 47.92
N TYR A 4 -28.45 -5.37 46.74
CA TYR A 4 -27.64 -5.40 45.53
C TYR A 4 -26.68 -4.22 45.63
N SER A 5 -25.41 -4.50 45.91
CA SER A 5 -24.37 -3.47 45.93
C SER A 5 -24.10 -3.01 44.51
N ASP A 6 -24.38 -1.73 44.23
CA ASP A 6 -23.96 -1.07 42.99
C ASP A 6 -22.43 -0.97 42.96
N GLU A 7 -21.78 -1.99 42.40
CA GLU A 7 -20.38 -1.91 41.98
C GLU A 7 -20.33 -0.97 40.77
N ILE A 8 -19.75 0.22 40.96
CA ILE A 8 -19.40 1.13 39.88
C ILE A 8 -18.32 0.43 39.04
N ASP A 9 -18.67 0.02 37.83
CA ASP A 9 -17.75 -0.59 36.87
C ASP A 9 -16.59 0.37 36.56
N PRO A 10 -15.33 0.03 36.92
CA PRO A 10 -14.17 0.88 36.67
C PRO A 10 -13.83 1.02 35.17
N TYR A 11 -14.52 0.31 34.28
CA TYR A 11 -14.38 0.39 32.83
C TYR A 11 -15.53 1.13 32.12
N HIS A 12 -16.34 1.93 32.84
CA HIS A 12 -17.24 2.88 32.19
C HIS A 12 -16.43 4.00 31.51
N ASP A 13 -15.83 3.67 30.37
CA ASP A 13 -15.07 4.55 29.50
C ASP A 13 -16.03 5.55 28.86
N SER A 14 -16.25 6.66 29.56
CA SER A 14 -16.95 7.83 29.04
C SER A 14 -16.08 8.63 28.06
N ASN A 15 -15.21 7.98 27.28
CA ASN A 15 -14.57 8.59 26.12
C ASN A 15 -15.62 8.79 25.02
N SER A 16 -16.37 9.88 25.14
CA SER A 16 -17.17 10.43 24.06
C SER A 16 -16.31 11.21 23.06
N ASP A 17 -15.19 10.63 22.59
CA ASP A 17 -14.42 11.11 21.44
C ASP A 17 -15.14 10.76 20.12
N ARG A 18 -16.47 10.72 20.15
CA ARG A 18 -17.29 10.56 18.96
C ARG A 18 -17.36 11.94 18.31
N ASP A 19 -16.52 12.13 17.31
CA ASP A 19 -16.47 13.35 16.50
C ASP A 19 -17.90 13.69 16.02
N PRO A 20 -18.48 14.82 16.46
CA PRO A 20 -19.84 15.21 16.09
C PRO A 20 -20.00 15.46 14.58
N ASP A 21 -18.89 15.67 13.86
CA ASP A 21 -18.88 15.91 12.42
C ASP A 21 -18.60 14.64 11.60
N TYR A 22 -18.55 13.46 12.23
CA TYR A 22 -18.44 12.19 11.49
C TYR A 22 -19.74 11.88 10.75
N LEU A 23 -19.87 12.40 9.54
CA LEU A 23 -20.88 12.01 8.57
C LEU A 23 -20.48 10.65 7.97
N SER A 24 -21.08 9.58 8.49
CA SER A 24 -21.08 8.28 7.82
C SER A 24 -21.85 8.42 6.51
N GLU A 25 -21.14 8.61 5.40
CA GLU A 25 -21.71 8.64 4.05
C GLU A 25 -22.30 7.26 3.76
N ASN A 26 -23.60 7.13 4.04
CA ASN A 26 -24.37 5.92 3.93
C ASN A 26 -24.20 5.23 2.58
N ASP A 27 -24.07 3.91 2.69
CA ASP A 27 -24.61 2.91 1.77
C ASP A 27 -25.82 3.41 0.97
N SER A 28 -25.64 3.61 -0.33
CA SER A 28 -26.71 3.43 -1.31
C SER A 28 -26.14 3.26 -2.73
N PHE A 29 -25.85 1.99 -2.99
CA PHE A 29 -25.84 1.30 -4.28
C PHE A 29 -26.76 1.90 -5.37
N ILE A 30 -26.22 2.61 -6.37
CA ILE A 30 -26.69 2.67 -7.77
C ILE A 30 -25.45 2.92 -8.65
N SER A 31 -24.88 1.86 -9.25
CA SER A 31 -25.11 1.38 -10.63
C SER A 31 -24.32 2.13 -11.70
N ALA A 32 -23.77 1.33 -12.60
CA ALA A 32 -22.69 1.62 -13.51
C ALA A 32 -23.01 2.66 -14.61
N ALA A 33 -21.92 3.20 -15.13
CA ALA A 33 -21.71 3.74 -16.47
C ALA A 33 -22.03 5.22 -16.74
N SER A 34 -21.03 5.84 -17.37
CA SER A 34 -21.05 7.06 -18.16
C SER A 34 -21.09 8.39 -17.40
N ARG A 35 -19.96 9.10 -17.41
CA ARG A 35 -19.76 10.21 -18.37
C ARG A 35 -18.34 10.76 -18.34
N SER A 36 -17.71 10.67 -19.50
CA SER A 36 -16.59 11.49 -19.98
C SER A 36 -16.89 12.98 -19.79
N SER A 37 -15.91 13.75 -19.33
CA SER A 37 -15.79 15.17 -19.70
C SER A 37 -14.33 15.61 -19.67
N LEU A 38 -13.81 15.87 -20.86
CA LEU A 38 -12.54 16.50 -21.15
C LEU A 38 -12.56 17.94 -20.60
N VAL A 39 -11.54 18.33 -19.84
CA VAL A 39 -11.32 19.74 -19.50
C VAL A 39 -10.33 20.31 -20.52
N ASN A 40 -10.88 21.06 -21.48
CA ASN A 40 -10.14 21.95 -22.37
C ASN A 40 -9.60 23.12 -21.53
N ILE A 41 -8.29 23.25 -21.42
CA ILE A 41 -7.67 24.45 -20.84
C ILE A 41 -7.38 25.42 -21.99
N ALA A 42 -8.11 26.54 -21.96
CA ALA A 42 -7.99 27.67 -22.86
C ALA A 42 -6.61 28.35 -22.70
N ILE A 43 -5.96 28.66 -23.82
CA ILE A 43 -4.77 29.52 -23.87
C ILE A 43 -5.27 30.94 -24.17
N PRO A 44 -4.96 31.97 -23.36
CA PRO A 44 -5.34 33.35 -23.65
C PRO A 44 -4.45 33.94 -24.74
N GLU A 45 -5.08 34.51 -25.76
CA GLU A 45 -4.46 35.39 -26.74
C GLU A 45 -3.99 36.69 -26.09
N HIS A 46 -2.75 37.10 -26.37
CA HIS A 46 -2.41 38.51 -26.47
C HIS A 46 -1.50 38.70 -27.69
N ILE A 47 -2.10 39.32 -28.70
CA ILE A 47 -1.50 39.89 -29.89
C ILE A 47 -0.92 41.25 -29.50
N ILE A 48 0.28 41.61 -29.97
CA ILE A 48 0.54 42.82 -30.79
C ILE A 48 2.01 42.85 -31.24
N THR A 49 2.10 43.15 -32.52
CA THR A 49 3.21 43.39 -33.45
C THR A 49 4.21 44.47 -33.04
N SER A 50 5.48 44.30 -33.42
CA SER A 50 6.32 45.27 -34.19
C SER A 50 7.73 44.67 -34.34
N SER A 51 8.15 44.41 -35.58
CA SER A 51 9.01 45.28 -36.40
C SER A 51 10.50 45.16 -36.04
N ASP A 52 11.21 44.49 -36.95
CA ASP A 52 12.61 44.67 -37.37
C ASP A 52 13.41 45.80 -36.70
N SER A 53 14.53 45.45 -36.06
CA SER A 53 15.83 46.14 -36.14
C SER A 53 16.83 45.44 -35.20
N GLU A 54 17.92 44.95 -35.79
CA GLU A 54 19.16 44.49 -35.14
C GLU A 54 19.72 45.60 -34.24
N GLU A 55 20.04 45.34 -32.96
CA GLU A 55 21.18 45.97 -32.28
C GLU A 55 21.69 45.11 -31.10
N ASP A 56 23.00 45.20 -30.96
CA ASP A 56 24.00 44.53 -30.14
C ASP A 56 23.73 44.60 -28.61
N HIS A 57 23.77 43.47 -27.90
CA HIS A 57 23.94 43.44 -26.43
C HIS A 57 24.44 42.05 -25.96
N PRO A 58 25.12 41.97 -24.81
CA PRO A 58 26.33 41.21 -24.59
C PRO A 58 25.98 39.79 -24.13
N GLU A 59 26.95 38.90 -24.14
CA GLU A 59 26.84 37.54 -23.64
C GLU A 59 26.25 37.50 -22.21
N GLU A 60 24.93 37.26 -22.12
CA GLU A 60 24.30 36.92 -20.87
C GLU A 60 24.75 35.49 -20.54
N ASN A 61 25.57 35.37 -19.51
CA ASN A 61 25.93 34.09 -18.91
C ASN A 61 24.63 33.42 -18.42
N VAL A 62 24.05 32.61 -19.30
CA VAL A 62 22.92 31.73 -18.97
C VAL A 62 23.44 30.75 -17.93
N LEU A 63 23.30 31.14 -16.67
CA LEU A 63 23.40 30.26 -15.52
C LEU A 63 22.36 29.17 -15.73
N SER A 64 22.77 28.08 -16.36
CA SER A 64 21.91 26.93 -16.60
C SER A 64 21.45 26.43 -15.24
N VAL A 65 20.22 26.77 -14.86
CA VAL A 65 19.59 26.23 -13.66
C VAL A 65 19.48 24.74 -13.93
N LYS A 66 20.38 23.96 -13.32
CA LYS A 66 20.37 22.50 -13.40
C LYS A 66 19.06 22.02 -12.77
N MET A 67 18.02 21.86 -13.59
CA MET A 67 16.76 21.27 -13.20
C MET A 67 17.05 19.87 -12.65
N THR A 68 16.99 19.71 -11.33
CA THR A 68 17.20 18.41 -10.70
C THR A 68 16.10 17.46 -11.16
N LYS A 69 16.49 16.40 -11.88
CA LYS A 69 15.55 15.40 -12.37
C LYS A 69 14.85 14.71 -11.20
N LYS A 70 13.51 14.68 -11.23
CA LYS A 70 12.71 13.91 -10.26
C LYS A 70 13.15 12.44 -10.29
N ARG A 71 13.34 11.83 -9.11
CA ARG A 71 13.73 10.43 -8.98
C ARG A 71 12.65 9.52 -9.59
N LYS A 72 13.05 8.52 -10.38
CA LYS A 72 12.14 7.48 -10.87
C LYS A 72 11.67 6.63 -9.68
N ARG A 73 10.35 6.45 -9.53
CA ARG A 73 9.80 5.51 -8.55
C ARG A 73 10.03 4.07 -9.04
N THR A 74 10.54 3.21 -8.16
CA THR A 74 10.74 1.77 -8.42
C THR A 74 10.09 0.95 -7.31
N PRO A 75 8.75 0.77 -7.33
CA PRO A 75 8.03 0.16 -6.22
C PRO A 75 8.50 -1.25 -5.85
N HIS A 76 8.90 -2.07 -6.82
CA HIS A 76 9.42 -3.42 -6.57
C HIS A 76 10.72 -3.43 -5.74
N LYS A 77 11.50 -2.33 -5.75
CA LYS A 77 12.73 -2.18 -4.95
C LYS A 77 12.47 -1.58 -3.57
N TRP A 78 11.24 -1.17 -3.27
CA TRP A 78 10.94 -0.64 -1.95
C TRP A 78 11.10 -1.74 -0.91
N LYS A 79 11.88 -1.48 0.13
CA LYS A 79 12.16 -2.46 1.21
C LYS A 79 10.90 -3.13 1.74
N ARG A 80 9.79 -2.39 1.87
CA ARG A 80 8.50 -2.93 2.29
C ARG A 80 7.95 -3.98 1.30
N ASN A 81 8.03 -3.71 0.01
CA ASN A 81 7.53 -4.60 -1.02
C ASN A 81 8.42 -5.83 -1.16
N VAL A 82 9.74 -5.65 -1.12
CA VAL A 82 10.72 -6.76 -1.10
C VAL A 82 10.45 -7.69 0.09
N ARG A 83 10.36 -7.15 1.32
CA ARG A 83 10.04 -7.97 2.50
C ARG A 83 8.68 -8.64 2.43
N LYS A 84 7.66 -7.95 1.88
CA LYS A 84 6.32 -8.53 1.70
C LYS A 84 6.41 -9.72 0.74
N TYR A 85 7.11 -9.55 -0.37
CA TYR A 85 7.35 -10.62 -1.33
C TYR A 85 8.06 -11.81 -0.66
N GLU A 86 9.22 -11.59 -0.04
CA GLU A 86 10.01 -12.66 0.60
C GLU A 86 9.21 -13.42 1.68
N ARG A 87 8.44 -12.70 2.50
CA ARG A 87 7.58 -13.32 3.53
C ARG A 87 6.50 -14.22 2.93
N ASN A 88 5.92 -13.78 1.81
CA ASN A 88 4.81 -14.48 1.17
C ASN A 88 5.30 -15.66 0.33
N SER A 89 6.46 -15.53 -0.32
CA SER A 89 7.16 -16.62 -0.99
C SER A 89 7.81 -17.61 -0.02
N SER A 90 7.61 -17.42 1.30
CA SER A 90 8.18 -18.26 2.35
C SER A 90 9.71 -18.29 2.36
N MET A 91 10.36 -17.30 1.76
CA MET A 91 11.81 -17.15 1.72
C MET A 91 12.33 -16.49 3.01
N GLN A 92 13.63 -16.62 3.22
CA GLN A 92 14.32 -15.89 4.28
C GLN A 92 14.24 -14.39 4.02
N TYR A 93 14.00 -13.60 5.07
CA TYR A 93 13.99 -12.15 4.97
C TYR A 93 14.54 -11.48 6.23
N THR A 94 14.93 -10.21 6.10
CA THR A 94 15.37 -9.40 7.24
C THR A 94 14.24 -8.51 7.73
N ASN A 95 13.94 -8.54 9.03
CA ASN A 95 12.89 -7.73 9.64
C ASN A 95 13.33 -6.25 9.80
N SER A 96 12.46 -5.40 10.35
CA SER A 96 12.79 -3.98 10.62
C SER A 96 13.87 -3.79 11.70
N GLU A 97 14.05 -4.78 12.57
CA GLU A 97 15.05 -4.81 13.64
C GLU A 97 16.38 -5.43 13.16
N ASN A 98 16.56 -5.61 11.85
CA ASN A 98 17.71 -6.28 11.22
C ASN A 98 17.94 -7.74 11.65
N ARG A 99 16.91 -8.42 12.17
CA ARG A 99 16.94 -9.86 12.45
C ARG A 99 16.62 -10.64 11.19
N VAL A 100 17.37 -11.70 10.95
CA VAL A 100 17.13 -12.66 9.87
C VAL A 100 16.04 -13.63 10.32
N ILE A 101 14.97 -13.74 9.53
CA ILE A 101 13.91 -14.72 9.69
C ILE A 101 14.10 -15.77 8.60
N GLU A 102 14.22 -17.03 9.00
CA GLU A 102 14.45 -18.15 8.10
C GLU A 102 13.27 -18.43 7.16
N ALA A 103 13.56 -19.10 6.05
CA ALA A 103 12.54 -19.59 5.13
C ALA A 103 11.60 -20.59 5.84
N LYS A 104 10.29 -20.50 5.56
CA LYS A 104 9.32 -21.46 6.12
C LYS A 104 9.54 -22.82 5.46
N LYS A 105 9.60 -23.86 6.28
CA LYS A 105 9.70 -25.26 5.83
C LYS A 105 8.41 -25.99 6.15
N GLN A 106 8.26 -27.21 5.62
CA GLN A 106 7.20 -28.11 6.07
C GLN A 106 7.27 -28.27 7.60
N GLY A 107 6.09 -28.26 8.24
CA GLY A 107 5.99 -28.49 9.67
C GLY A 107 6.29 -29.93 10.05
N LEU A 108 6.34 -30.19 11.36
CA LEU A 108 6.47 -31.54 11.91
C LEU A 108 5.28 -32.42 11.48
N ARG A 109 5.48 -33.74 11.55
CA ARG A 109 4.41 -34.73 11.31
C ARG A 109 3.22 -34.45 12.24
N CYS A 110 2.07 -34.19 11.65
CA CYS A 110 0.84 -33.93 12.39
C CYS A 110 0.32 -35.20 13.08
N GLN A 111 -0.05 -35.09 14.36
CA GLN A 111 -0.59 -36.19 15.19
C GLN A 111 -2.10 -36.04 15.46
N CYS A 112 -2.83 -35.31 14.60
CA CYS A 112 -4.26 -35.14 14.78
C CYS A 112 -5.01 -36.48 14.60
N ARG A 113 -6.21 -36.59 15.21
CA ARG A 113 -7.12 -37.75 15.08
C ARG A 113 -7.40 -38.16 13.63
N ASN A 114 -7.31 -37.22 12.69
CA ASN A 114 -7.59 -37.45 11.29
C ASN A 114 -6.39 -37.95 10.50
N GLU A 115 -5.22 -38.12 11.12
CA GLU A 115 -3.99 -38.65 10.53
C GLU A 115 -3.63 -37.93 9.22
N CYS A 116 -3.82 -36.61 9.18
CA CYS A 116 -3.73 -35.86 7.93
C CYS A 116 -2.35 -35.96 7.27
N PHE A 117 -1.29 -36.16 8.05
CA PHE A 117 0.05 -36.32 7.50
C PHE A 117 0.18 -37.60 6.66
N ASP A 118 -0.42 -38.70 7.08
CA ASP A 118 -0.28 -39.99 6.39
C ASP A 118 -1.17 -40.10 5.15
N LYS A 119 -2.21 -39.24 5.06
CA LYS A 119 -3.11 -39.15 3.91
C LYS A 119 -2.49 -38.51 2.67
N PHE A 120 -1.45 -37.68 2.86
CA PHE A 120 -0.76 -37.00 1.78
C PHE A 120 0.66 -37.55 1.65
N THR A 121 1.04 -37.85 0.41
CA THR A 121 2.43 -38.16 0.08
C THR A 121 3.32 -36.94 0.28
N GLU A 122 4.63 -37.15 0.40
CA GLU A 122 5.61 -36.06 0.54
C GLU A 122 5.52 -35.05 -0.63
N ILE A 123 5.38 -35.57 -1.85
CA ILE A 123 5.25 -34.77 -3.08
C ILE A 123 4.00 -33.89 -3.03
N GLU A 124 2.86 -34.41 -2.58
CA GLU A 124 1.63 -33.63 -2.44
C GLU A 124 1.77 -32.54 -1.38
N ARG A 125 2.44 -32.83 -0.26
CA ARG A 125 2.71 -31.83 0.78
C ARG A 125 3.62 -30.71 0.25
N ASP A 126 4.66 -31.06 -0.50
CA ASP A 126 5.54 -30.08 -1.14
C ASP A 126 4.79 -29.21 -2.15
N ASN A 127 3.91 -29.80 -2.94
CA ASN A 127 3.06 -29.07 -3.88
C ASN A 127 2.10 -28.12 -3.18
N ILE A 128 1.50 -28.53 -2.05
CA ILE A 128 0.63 -27.65 -1.25
C ILE A 128 1.42 -26.42 -0.75
N VAL A 129 2.62 -26.63 -0.21
CA VAL A 129 3.47 -25.54 0.29
C VAL A 129 3.96 -24.65 -0.85
N GLY A 130 4.40 -25.25 -1.96
CA GLY A 130 4.84 -24.55 -3.16
C GLY A 130 3.75 -23.67 -3.73
N ASN A 131 2.54 -24.22 -3.92
CA ASN A 131 1.40 -23.48 -4.44
C ASN A 131 0.99 -22.32 -3.52
N TYR A 132 0.95 -22.54 -2.21
CA TYR A 132 0.66 -21.48 -1.24
C TYR A 132 1.63 -20.28 -1.38
N SER A 133 2.90 -20.56 -1.63
CA SER A 133 3.94 -19.52 -1.76
C SER A 133 3.88 -18.70 -3.05
N GLN A 134 3.09 -19.11 -4.05
CA GLN A 134 3.03 -18.49 -5.38
C GLN A 134 1.85 -17.54 -5.61
N ILE A 135 0.88 -17.42 -4.68
CA ILE A 135 -0.42 -16.75 -4.88
C ILE A 135 -0.35 -15.20 -4.99
N LEU A 136 0.84 -14.58 -4.99
CA LEU A 136 0.99 -13.11 -4.93
C LEU A 136 1.73 -12.49 -6.13
N HIS A 137 1.24 -12.80 -7.33
CA HIS A 137 1.65 -12.15 -8.58
C HIS A 137 0.54 -11.28 -9.16
#